data_AF-A0A6M0BPP0-F1
#
_entry.id   AF-A0A6M0BPP0-F1
#
_cell.length_a   1.000
_cell.length_b   1.000
_cell.length_c   1.000
_cell.angle_alpha   90.00
_cell.angle_beta   90.00
_cell.angle_gamma   90.00
#
_symmetry.space_group_name_H-M   'P 1'
#
loop_
_entity.id
_entity.type
_entity.pdbx_description
1 polymer ?
#
loop_
_entity_poly.entity_id
_entity_poly.type
_entity_poly.pdbx_seq_one_letter_code
_entity_poly.pdbx_strand_id
1 'polypeptide(L)'
;MLILTGSVAAVVCSQSFQDFWQEAIAPNLPGLPVTSSHPVSQQNIPNAGDFDRAYQIIKEVEGGYSNHPNDGGGQTYRGITKVVAKRYGYDDPRQLSASKIRQIYHKDYWVASGADKQKWPLNLAIFNSYVNSGKKWKVPQSGTPQEKALAYLQQQTNYYQTIVSKRPSQRVFLRGWLNRSDRIKKAILDSR
;
A
#
# COMPACT_ATOMS: atom_id res chain seq x y z
N MET A 1 53.04 -5.14 33.79
CA MET A 1 52.07 -5.51 34.83
C MET A 1 50.71 -4.95 34.42
N LEU A 2 49.74 -5.85 34.18
CA LEU A 2 48.27 -5.71 34.26
C LEU A 2 47.77 -4.43 35.01
N ILE A 3 46.67 -3.70 34.70
CA ILE A 3 45.24 -4.04 34.48
C ILE A 3 44.46 -2.85 33.84
N LEU A 4 43.44 -3.16 33.01
CA LEU A 4 42.10 -2.54 32.71
C LEU A 4 41.63 -1.32 33.57
N THR A 5 40.70 -0.39 33.23
CA THR A 5 39.60 -0.21 32.25
C THR A 5 38.92 1.17 32.45
N GLY A 6 38.13 1.65 31.47
CA GLY A 6 36.93 2.50 31.69
C GLY A 6 36.88 3.79 30.86
N SER A 7 36.38 3.75 29.61
CA SER A 7 34.98 4.05 29.19
C SER A 7 34.56 5.54 29.23
N VAL A 8 34.50 6.15 28.05
CA VAL A 8 33.58 7.25 27.70
C VAL A 8 32.84 6.83 26.43
N ALA A 9 31.54 6.52 26.57
CA ALA A 9 30.68 6.20 25.44
C ALA A 9 30.18 7.50 24.79
N ALA A 10 30.67 7.79 23.59
CA ALA A 10 30.05 8.75 22.70
C ALA A 10 28.82 8.10 22.04
N VAL A 11 27.69 8.80 22.10
CA VAL A 11 26.45 8.46 21.40
C VAL A 11 26.72 8.62 19.89
N VAL A 12 26.88 7.50 19.19
CA VAL A 12 26.99 7.47 17.73
C VAL A 12 25.58 7.44 17.14
N CYS A 13 25.26 8.51 16.43
CA CYS A 13 24.17 8.60 15.45
C CYS A 13 24.26 7.41 14.49
N SER A 14 23.32 6.46 14.55
CA SER A 14 23.32 5.30 13.68
C SER A 14 22.76 5.65 12.31
N GLN A 15 23.69 5.82 11.39
CA GLN A 15 23.51 5.59 9.96
C GLN A 15 22.85 4.20 9.74
N SER A 16 21.63 4.14 9.19
CA SER A 16 21.15 3.01 8.36
C SER A 16 19.70 3.24 7.89
N PHE A 17 19.54 3.77 6.67
CA PHE A 17 18.28 3.64 5.92
C PHE A 17 18.51 3.42 4.40
N GLN A 18 19.76 3.21 3.98
CA GLN A 18 20.12 2.92 2.59
C GLN A 18 20.55 1.45 2.38
N ASP A 19 20.85 0.71 3.46
CA ASP A 19 21.47 -0.63 3.34
C ASP A 19 20.49 -1.81 3.26
N PHE A 20 19.18 -1.55 3.27
CA PHE A 20 18.17 -2.63 3.17
C PHE A 20 17.65 -2.89 1.74
N TRP A 21 18.21 -2.21 0.73
CA TRP A 21 17.77 -2.31 -0.67
C TRP A 21 18.76 -2.96 -1.63
N GLN A 22 19.85 -3.57 -1.15
CA GLN A 22 20.84 -4.27 -1.99
C GLN A 22 20.95 -5.79 -1.73
N GLU A 23 20.30 -6.37 -0.73
CA GLU A 23 20.38 -7.82 -0.47
C GLU A 23 19.35 -8.68 -1.23
N ALA A 24 18.47 -8.08 -2.05
CA ALA A 24 17.51 -8.85 -2.86
C ALA A 24 18.03 -9.22 -4.26
N ILE A 25 19.28 -8.88 -4.59
CA ILE A 25 19.93 -9.26 -5.85
C ILE A 25 21.36 -9.73 -5.55
N ALA A 26 21.51 -11.01 -5.19
CA ALA A 26 22.76 -11.73 -5.40
C ALA A 26 22.49 -13.23 -5.67
N PRO A 27 23.33 -13.89 -6.49
CA PRO A 27 23.01 -15.10 -7.24
C PRO A 27 23.51 -16.39 -6.57
N ASN A 28 22.94 -17.52 -7.01
CA ASN A 28 23.40 -18.90 -6.79
C ASN A 28 23.19 -19.51 -5.38
N LEU A 29 22.12 -20.29 -5.24
CA LEU A 29 22.10 -21.47 -4.37
C LEU A 29 22.52 -22.71 -5.19
N PRO A 30 23.42 -23.57 -4.70
CA PRO A 30 23.87 -24.75 -5.43
C PRO A 30 22.84 -25.90 -5.34
N GLY A 31 22.53 -26.50 -6.49
CA GLY A 31 22.13 -27.90 -6.56
C GLY A 31 20.64 -28.21 -6.68
N LEU A 32 20.01 -27.83 -7.80
CA LEU A 32 18.92 -28.62 -8.39
C LEU A 32 19.13 -28.67 -9.92
N PRO A 33 19.15 -29.85 -10.56
CA PRO A 33 19.27 -29.93 -12.00
C PRO A 33 17.90 -29.67 -12.62
N VAL A 34 17.74 -28.54 -13.32
CA VAL A 34 16.73 -28.45 -14.37
C VAL A 34 17.42 -27.99 -15.64
N THR A 35 17.70 -28.97 -16.48
CA THR A 35 18.24 -28.81 -17.83
C THR A 35 17.20 -28.22 -18.78
N SER A 36 17.73 -27.49 -19.76
CA SER A 36 17.22 -27.25 -21.11
C SER A 36 16.09 -26.23 -21.33
N SER A 37 16.57 -25.02 -21.65
CA SER A 37 16.37 -24.35 -22.96
C SER A 37 14.94 -24.15 -23.46
N HIS A 38 14.27 -23.11 -22.96
CA HIS A 38 13.35 -22.29 -23.75
C HIS A 38 13.56 -20.82 -23.34
N PRO A 39 13.89 -19.88 -24.25
CA PRO A 39 13.86 -18.47 -23.91
C PRO A 39 12.39 -18.10 -23.72
N VAL A 40 11.94 -18.02 -22.47
CA VAL A 40 10.71 -17.28 -22.16
C VAL A 40 11.06 -15.83 -22.47
N SER A 41 10.68 -15.39 -23.66
CA SER A 41 10.71 -13.98 -24.03
C SER A 41 10.09 -13.19 -22.90
N GLN A 42 10.72 -12.08 -22.52
CA GLN A 42 10.15 -11.09 -21.61
C GLN A 42 8.84 -10.58 -22.25
N GLN A 43 7.76 -11.31 -22.03
CA GLN A 43 6.44 -10.93 -22.49
C GLN A 43 6.02 -9.74 -21.65
N ASN A 44 6.02 -8.59 -22.31
CA ASN A 44 5.47 -7.29 -21.94
C ASN A 44 4.22 -7.44 -21.02
N ILE A 45 4.39 -7.56 -19.70
CA ILE A 45 3.28 -7.47 -18.73
C ILE A 45 3.05 -5.98 -18.53
N PRO A 46 1.99 -5.36 -19.10
CA PRO A 46 1.69 -3.98 -18.76
C PRO A 46 1.45 -3.95 -17.25
N ASN A 47 2.09 -3.01 -16.55
CA ASN A 47 1.82 -2.68 -15.13
C ASN A 47 2.55 -3.53 -14.06
N ALA A 48 3.57 -4.36 -14.38
CA ALA A 48 4.26 -5.17 -13.36
C ALA A 48 4.89 -4.34 -12.21
N GLY A 49 5.34 -3.11 -12.49
CA GLY A 49 5.86 -2.17 -11.48
C GLY A 49 4.82 -1.27 -10.82
N ASP A 50 3.59 -1.22 -11.35
CA ASP A 50 2.57 -0.27 -10.88
C ASP A 50 2.05 -0.63 -9.49
N PHE A 51 1.96 -1.93 -9.19
CA PHE A 51 1.56 -2.37 -7.84
C PHE A 51 2.56 -1.87 -6.80
N ASP A 52 3.87 -2.05 -7.02
CA ASP A 52 4.88 -1.60 -6.06
C ASP A 52 4.85 -0.10 -5.89
N ARG A 53 4.76 0.65 -6.99
CA ARG A 53 4.61 2.10 -6.96
C ARG A 53 3.38 2.53 -6.14
N ALA A 54 2.22 1.93 -6.42
CA ALA A 54 0.98 2.24 -5.74
C ALA A 54 1.00 1.84 -4.26
N TYR A 55 1.59 0.69 -3.94
CA TYR A 55 1.74 0.18 -2.58
C TYR A 55 2.58 1.10 -1.72
N GLN A 56 3.70 1.63 -2.24
CA GLN A 56 4.51 2.60 -1.50
C GLN A 56 3.76 3.92 -1.26
N ILE A 57 3.11 4.46 -2.30
CA ILE A 57 2.30 5.69 -2.16
C ILE A 57 1.21 5.51 -1.10
N ILE A 58 0.50 4.39 -1.13
CA ILE A 58 -0.56 4.11 -0.13
C ILE A 58 0.03 3.99 1.27
N LYS A 59 1.18 3.34 1.45
CA LYS A 59 1.84 3.23 2.76
C LYS A 59 2.30 4.57 3.32
N GLU A 60 2.85 5.44 2.49
CA GLU A 60 3.25 6.80 2.88
C GLU A 60 2.04 7.64 3.31
N VAL A 61 0.91 7.43 2.65
CA VAL A 61 -0.37 8.06 3.02
C VAL A 61 -0.95 7.45 4.31
N GLU A 62 -0.77 6.15 4.54
CA GLU A 62 -1.16 5.46 5.78
C GLU A 62 -0.30 5.82 7.01
N GLY A 63 0.90 6.38 6.80
CA GLY A 63 1.77 6.88 7.88
C GLY A 63 1.23 8.12 8.62
N GLY A 64 0.10 8.70 8.18
CA GLY A 64 -0.54 9.85 8.82
C GLY A 64 -1.88 9.55 9.48
N TYR A 65 -1.87 9.39 10.82
CA TYR A 65 -2.98 9.54 11.81
C TYR A 65 -4.11 8.47 11.83
N SER A 66 -4.79 8.11 12.94
CA SER A 66 -4.55 7.98 14.40
C SER A 66 -5.77 7.22 14.99
N ASN A 67 -5.61 6.59 16.15
CA ASN A 67 -6.57 5.69 16.82
C ASN A 67 -7.67 6.49 17.56
N HIS A 68 -8.95 6.41 17.15
CA HIS A 68 -10.07 7.02 17.89
C HIS A 68 -10.84 5.97 18.71
N PRO A 69 -11.19 6.22 19.98
CA PRO A 69 -11.91 5.26 20.84
C PRO A 69 -13.33 4.85 20.37
N ASN A 70 -13.84 5.44 19.29
CA ASN A 70 -15.12 5.09 18.67
C ASN A 70 -14.93 4.40 17.30
N ASP A 71 -13.69 4.04 16.96
CA ASP A 71 -13.40 3.26 15.76
C ASP A 71 -13.80 1.81 16.02
N GLY A 72 -14.97 1.40 15.54
CA GLY A 72 -15.39 -0.01 15.49
C GLY A 72 -14.50 -0.89 14.60
N GLY A 73 -13.48 -0.30 13.97
CA GLY A 73 -12.41 -1.03 13.30
C GLY A 73 -11.45 -1.57 14.34
N GLY A 74 -11.73 -2.76 14.88
CA GLY A 74 -10.85 -3.44 15.82
C GLY A 74 -9.39 -3.56 15.35
N GLN A 75 -8.50 -4.02 16.23
CA GLN A 75 -7.04 -4.13 16.03
C GLN A 75 -6.62 -4.23 14.54
N THR A 76 -6.05 -3.13 14.04
CA THR A 76 -5.54 -3.00 12.67
C THR A 76 -4.04 -2.75 12.74
N TYR A 77 -3.26 -3.55 12.02
CA TYR A 77 -1.80 -3.40 11.92
C TYR A 77 -1.42 -3.28 10.44
N ARG A 78 -0.76 -2.17 10.06
CA ARG A 78 -0.35 -1.88 8.68
C ARG A 78 -1.51 -2.07 7.67
N GLY A 79 -2.68 -1.53 8.00
CA GLY A 79 -3.90 -1.61 7.18
C GLY A 79 -4.58 -2.98 7.12
N ILE A 80 -4.03 -4.01 7.79
CA ILE A 80 -4.64 -5.35 7.88
C ILE A 80 -5.43 -5.48 9.19
N THR A 81 -6.72 -5.78 9.07
CA THR A 81 -7.59 -6.03 10.23
C THR A 81 -7.42 -7.45 10.76
N LYS A 82 -7.78 -7.68 12.03
CA LYS A 82 -7.85 -9.03 12.62
C LYS A 82 -8.67 -10.02 11.78
N VAL A 83 -9.78 -9.57 11.19
CA VAL A 83 -10.63 -10.42 10.32
C VAL A 83 -9.85 -10.89 9.09
N VAL A 84 -9.11 -9.99 8.44
CA VAL A 84 -8.28 -10.34 7.29
C VAL A 84 -7.15 -11.28 7.72
N ALA A 85 -6.44 -10.99 8.81
CA ALA A 85 -5.37 -11.85 9.34
C ALA A 85 -5.86 -13.28 9.62
N LYS A 86 -7.06 -13.43 10.21
CA LYS A 86 -7.66 -14.74 10.47
C LYS A 86 -7.93 -15.56 9.22
N ARG A 87 -8.30 -14.93 8.08
CA ARG A 87 -8.44 -15.64 6.79
C ARG A 87 -7.14 -16.28 6.30
N TYR A 88 -6.00 -15.79 6.79
CA TYR A 88 -4.68 -16.32 6.48
C TYR A 88 -4.09 -17.19 7.60
N GLY A 89 -4.89 -17.53 8.62
CA GLY A 89 -4.47 -18.38 9.73
C GLY A 89 -3.71 -17.67 10.86
N TYR A 90 -3.84 -16.34 10.97
CA TYR A 90 -3.21 -15.55 12.03
C TYR A 90 -4.25 -14.94 12.96
N ASP A 91 -4.10 -15.16 14.27
CA ASP A 91 -5.00 -14.58 15.28
C ASP A 91 -4.75 -13.10 15.54
N ASP A 92 -3.53 -12.64 15.25
CA ASP A 92 -3.10 -11.25 15.41
C ASP A 92 -2.41 -10.77 14.13
N PRO A 93 -2.86 -9.65 13.52
CA PRO A 93 -2.24 -9.11 12.31
C PRO A 93 -0.76 -8.73 12.50
N ARG A 94 -0.27 -8.57 13.74
CA ARG A 94 1.16 -8.33 14.04
C ARG A 94 2.06 -9.53 13.78
N GLN A 95 1.50 -10.72 13.65
CA GLN A 95 2.24 -11.94 13.29
C GLN A 95 2.59 -11.99 11.80
N LEU A 96 1.98 -11.13 10.98
CA LEU A 96 2.22 -11.11 9.54
C LEU A 96 3.58 -10.48 9.23
N SER A 97 4.41 -11.21 8.48
CA SER A 97 5.65 -10.66 7.92
C SER A 97 5.34 -9.56 6.89
N ALA A 98 6.30 -8.67 6.64
CA ALA A 98 6.16 -7.64 5.60
C ALA A 98 5.86 -8.25 4.21
N SER A 99 6.49 -9.39 3.88
CA SER A 99 6.23 -10.11 2.63
C SER A 99 4.82 -10.67 2.55
N LYS A 100 4.29 -11.21 3.66
CA LYS A 100 2.92 -11.70 3.72
C LYS A 100 1.92 -10.56 3.60
N ILE A 101 2.13 -9.44 4.29
CA ILE A 101 1.30 -8.24 4.14
C ILE A 101 1.28 -7.77 2.69
N ARG A 102 2.44 -7.70 2.01
CA ARG A 102 2.51 -7.34 0.59
C ARG A 102 1.73 -8.32 -0.30
N GLN A 103 1.81 -9.62 -0.04
CA GLN A 103 1.00 -10.63 -0.77
C GLN A 103 -0.50 -10.42 -0.57
N ILE A 104 -0.93 -10.10 0.66
CA ILE A 104 -2.33 -9.80 0.98
C ILE A 104 -2.79 -8.55 0.21
N TYR A 105 -2.02 -7.46 0.25
CA TYR A 105 -2.33 -6.24 -0.52
C TYR A 105 -2.42 -6.50 -2.02
N HIS A 106 -1.51 -7.31 -2.58
CA HIS A 106 -1.58 -7.66 -3.99
C HIS A 106 -2.84 -8.47 -4.34
N LYS A 107 -3.11 -9.54 -3.59
CA LYS A 107 -4.22 -10.46 -3.89
C LYS A 107 -5.59 -9.87 -3.52
N ASP A 108 -5.76 -9.47 -2.27
CA ASP A 108 -7.07 -9.15 -1.70
C ASP A 108 -7.50 -7.72 -1.97
N TYR A 109 -6.59 -6.86 -2.44
CA TYR A 109 -6.89 -5.45 -2.69
C TYR A 109 -6.57 -5.04 -4.13
N TRP A 110 -5.33 -5.23 -4.61
CA TRP A 110 -4.95 -4.83 -5.97
C TRP A 110 -5.72 -5.61 -7.04
N VAL A 111 -5.57 -6.94 -7.08
CA VAL A 111 -6.27 -7.80 -8.04
C VAL A 111 -7.78 -7.81 -7.80
N ALA A 112 -8.21 -7.93 -6.54
CA ALA A 112 -9.64 -7.95 -6.21
C ALA A 112 -10.37 -6.65 -6.63
N SER A 113 -9.70 -5.50 -6.57
CA SER A 113 -10.26 -4.22 -7.03
C SER A 113 -10.34 -4.10 -8.55
N GLY A 114 -9.54 -4.86 -9.30
CA GLY A 114 -9.36 -4.74 -10.74
C GLY A 114 -8.33 -3.68 -11.14
N ALA A 115 -7.52 -3.19 -10.18
CA ALA A 115 -6.46 -2.22 -10.45
C ALA A 115 -5.37 -2.78 -11.39
N ASP A 116 -5.09 -4.08 -11.28
CA ASP A 116 -4.19 -4.82 -12.18
C ASP A 116 -4.53 -4.68 -13.67
N LYS A 117 -5.81 -4.45 -13.98
CA LYS A 117 -6.35 -4.37 -15.34
C LYS A 117 -6.34 -2.96 -15.92
N GLN A 118 -5.93 -1.95 -15.16
CA GLN A 118 -6.00 -0.55 -15.55
C GLN A 118 -4.61 0.05 -15.67
N LYS A 119 -4.47 1.05 -16.56
CA LYS A 119 -3.20 1.77 -16.75
C LYS A 119 -2.93 2.73 -15.59
N TRP A 120 -1.66 2.96 -15.31
CA TRP A 120 -1.24 4.06 -14.46
C TRP A 120 -1.73 5.43 -15.00
N PRO A 121 -2.17 6.38 -14.15
CA PRO A 121 -2.37 6.30 -12.70
C PRO A 121 -3.80 5.91 -12.27
N LEU A 122 -4.66 5.41 -13.17
CA LEU A 122 -6.03 5.01 -12.82
C LEU A 122 -6.04 3.83 -11.84
N ASN A 123 -5.12 2.88 -12.01
CA ASN A 123 -4.94 1.76 -11.09
C ASN A 123 -4.64 2.19 -9.64
N LEU A 124 -3.85 3.26 -9.43
CA LEU A 124 -3.64 3.88 -8.11
C LEU A 124 -4.96 4.36 -7.49
N ALA A 125 -5.79 5.08 -8.25
CA ALA A 125 -7.07 5.60 -7.75
C ALA A 125 -8.04 4.47 -7.35
N ILE A 126 -8.08 3.40 -8.15
CA ILE A 126 -8.89 2.20 -7.89
C ILE A 126 -8.41 1.50 -6.62
N PHE A 127 -7.11 1.25 -6.54
CA PHE A 127 -6.50 0.58 -5.40
C PHE A 127 -6.72 1.35 -4.10
N ASN A 128 -6.49 2.68 -4.11
CA ASN A 128 -6.76 3.53 -2.94
C ASN A 128 -8.22 3.47 -2.48
N SER A 129 -9.18 3.55 -3.41
CA SER A 129 -10.61 3.49 -3.08
C SER A 129 -10.99 2.18 -2.40
N TYR A 130 -10.43 1.08 -2.90
CA TYR A 130 -10.71 -0.25 -2.41
C TYR A 130 -10.04 -0.52 -1.06
N VAL A 131 -8.78 -0.08 -0.86
CA VAL A 131 -8.11 -0.14 0.46
C VAL A 131 -8.89 0.67 1.50
N ASN A 132 -9.35 1.86 1.15
CA ASN A 132 -10.01 2.74 2.11
C ASN A 132 -11.44 2.30 2.47
N SER A 133 -12.19 1.71 1.54
CA SER A 133 -13.64 1.48 1.73
C SER A 133 -14.18 0.17 1.16
N GLY A 134 -13.36 -0.62 0.48
CA GLY A 134 -13.78 -1.82 -0.26
C GLY A 134 -14.70 -1.52 -1.45
N LYS A 135 -14.90 -0.25 -1.81
CA LYS A 135 -15.83 0.15 -2.88
C LYS A 135 -15.15 0.24 -4.23
N LYS A 136 -15.91 -0.15 -5.25
CA LYS A 136 -15.59 0.04 -6.67
C LYS A 136 -16.52 1.13 -7.22
N TRP A 137 -15.95 2.10 -7.92
CA TRP A 137 -16.67 3.16 -8.60
C TRP A 137 -16.76 2.88 -10.09
N LYS A 138 -17.55 3.67 -10.82
CA LYS A 138 -17.61 3.54 -12.27
C LYS A 138 -16.33 4.14 -12.87
N VAL A 139 -15.60 3.33 -13.64
CA VAL A 139 -14.45 3.82 -14.41
C VAL A 139 -14.97 4.72 -15.54
N PRO A 140 -14.45 5.96 -15.68
CA PRO A 140 -14.85 6.82 -16.80
C PRO A 140 -14.45 6.22 -18.15
N GLN A 141 -15.34 6.32 -19.14
CA GLN A 141 -15.15 5.70 -20.45
C GLN A 141 -14.13 6.45 -21.31
N SER A 142 -14.17 7.79 -21.30
CA SER A 142 -13.31 8.69 -22.06
C SER A 142 -12.24 9.36 -21.17
N GLY A 143 -11.30 10.05 -21.82
CA GLY A 143 -10.20 10.76 -21.17
C GLY A 143 -8.90 9.97 -21.09
N THR A 144 -7.82 10.68 -20.80
CA THR A 144 -6.51 10.12 -20.50
C THR A 144 -6.56 9.28 -19.21
N PRO A 145 -5.61 8.36 -18.97
CA PRO A 145 -5.54 7.64 -17.71
C PRO A 145 -5.52 8.55 -16.47
N GLN A 146 -4.87 9.71 -16.56
CA GLN A 146 -4.81 10.70 -15.48
C GLN A 146 -6.17 11.35 -15.22
N GLU A 147 -6.87 11.81 -16.27
CA GLU A 147 -8.22 12.36 -16.15
C GLU A 147 -9.20 11.32 -15.57
N LYS A 148 -9.10 10.07 -16.04
CA LYS A 148 -9.88 8.95 -15.51
C LYS A 148 -9.62 8.72 -14.03
N ALA A 149 -8.35 8.76 -13.61
CA ALA A 149 -7.95 8.60 -12.21
C ALA A 149 -8.53 9.72 -11.33
N LEU A 150 -8.45 10.98 -11.77
CA LEU A 150 -8.99 12.14 -11.06
C LEU A 150 -10.51 12.04 -10.91
N ALA A 151 -11.23 11.69 -11.97
CA ALA A 151 -12.68 11.51 -11.93
C ALA A 151 -13.10 10.31 -11.07
N TYR A 152 -12.31 9.22 -11.06
CA TYR A 152 -12.54 8.08 -10.17
C TYR A 152 -12.37 8.47 -8.69
N LEU A 153 -11.31 9.23 -8.38
CA LEU A 153 -11.06 9.74 -7.03
C LEU A 153 -12.14 10.74 -6.57
N GLN A 154 -12.65 11.58 -7.49
CA GLN A 154 -13.74 12.51 -7.17
C GLN A 154 -15.02 11.78 -6.73
N GLN A 155 -15.34 10.63 -7.33
CA GLN A 155 -16.47 9.80 -6.90
C GLN A 155 -16.31 9.34 -5.44
N GLN A 156 -15.10 8.95 -5.04
CA GLN A 156 -14.79 8.59 -3.65
C GLN A 156 -14.98 9.79 -2.70
N THR A 157 -14.46 10.96 -3.08
CA THR A 157 -14.60 12.19 -2.29
C THR A 157 -16.07 12.59 -2.11
N ASN A 158 -16.89 12.49 -3.16
CA ASN A 158 -18.32 12.75 -3.09
C ASN A 158 -19.02 11.76 -2.14
N TYR A 159 -18.59 10.49 -2.14
CA TYR A 159 -19.14 9.49 -1.24
C TYR A 159 -18.91 9.83 0.23
N TYR A 160 -17.75 10.38 0.61
CA TYR A 160 -17.51 10.82 1.99
C TYR A 160 -18.51 11.87 2.46
N GLN A 161 -18.86 12.81 1.60
CA GLN A 161 -19.89 13.81 1.91
C GLN A 161 -21.23 13.11 2.17
N THR A 162 -21.59 12.11 1.36
CA THR A 162 -22.84 11.35 1.56
C THR A 162 -22.88 10.59 2.89
N ILE A 163 -21.73 10.09 3.38
CA ILE A 163 -21.64 9.46 4.70
C ILE A 163 -21.99 10.49 5.77
N VAL A 164 -21.37 11.67 5.73
CA VAL A 164 -21.57 12.73 6.73
C VAL A 164 -23.00 13.27 6.69
N SER A 165 -23.59 13.43 5.50
CA SER A 165 -25.01 13.82 5.37
C SER A 165 -25.95 12.81 6.02
N LYS A 166 -25.67 11.50 5.88
CA LYS A 166 -26.48 10.43 6.47
C LYS A 166 -26.19 10.19 7.95
N ARG A 167 -24.96 10.48 8.40
CA ARG A 167 -24.47 10.25 9.76
C ARG A 167 -23.58 11.42 10.18
N PRO A 168 -24.18 12.53 10.66
CA PRO A 168 -23.43 13.74 10.99
C PRO A 168 -22.31 13.54 12.02
N SER A 169 -22.43 12.55 12.91
CA SER A 169 -21.38 12.17 13.87
C SER A 169 -20.06 11.76 13.20
N GLN A 170 -20.09 11.32 11.94
CA GLN A 170 -18.90 10.95 11.18
C GLN A 170 -18.12 12.15 10.63
N ARG A 171 -18.64 13.38 10.79
CA ARG A 171 -17.98 14.61 10.31
C ARG A 171 -16.57 14.79 10.86
N VAL A 172 -16.31 14.29 12.06
CA VAL A 172 -14.98 14.33 12.70
C VAL A 172 -13.89 13.65 11.86
N PHE A 173 -14.24 12.64 11.05
CA PHE A 173 -13.30 11.91 10.18
C PHE A 173 -13.15 12.53 8.80
N LEU A 174 -14.08 13.40 8.38
CA LEU A 174 -14.14 13.94 7.02
C LEU A 174 -12.83 14.63 6.61
N ARG A 175 -12.25 15.42 7.52
CA ARG A 175 -10.98 16.11 7.25
C ARG A 175 -9.86 15.13 6.93
N GLY A 176 -9.75 14.03 7.67
CA GLY A 176 -8.77 12.97 7.43
C GLY A 176 -8.97 12.30 6.07
N TRP A 177 -10.22 11.96 5.73
CA TRP A 177 -10.55 11.36 4.43
C TRP A 177 -10.22 12.27 3.25
N LEU A 178 -10.52 13.57 3.36
CA LEU A 178 -10.20 14.55 2.32
C LEU A 178 -8.68 14.75 2.18
N ASN A 179 -7.95 14.84 3.30
CA ASN A 179 -6.49 14.94 3.27
C ASN A 179 -5.84 13.73 2.57
N ARG A 180 -6.38 12.51 2.79
CA ARG A 180 -5.95 11.31 2.08
C ARG A 180 -6.24 11.44 0.57
N SER A 181 -7.44 11.86 0.18
CA SER A 181 -7.77 12.11 -1.23
C SER A 181 -6.83 13.13 -1.86
N ASP A 182 -6.48 14.22 -1.17
CA ASP A 182 -5.59 15.27 -1.70
C ASP A 182 -4.17 14.73 -1.95
N ARG A 183 -3.65 13.89 -1.06
CA ARG A 183 -2.33 13.24 -1.26
C ARG A 183 -2.34 12.31 -2.47
N ILE A 184 -3.40 11.53 -2.66
CA ILE A 184 -3.54 10.64 -3.83
C ILE A 184 -3.72 11.47 -5.10
N LYS A 185 -4.50 12.55 -5.05
CA LYS A 185 -4.65 13.50 -6.17
C LYS A 185 -3.30 14.07 -6.57
N LYS A 186 -2.48 14.48 -5.61
CA LYS A 186 -1.11 14.96 -5.88
C LYS A 186 -0.28 13.89 -6.58
N ALA A 187 -0.27 12.65 -6.06
CA ALA A 187 0.46 11.55 -6.68
C ALA A 187 -0.01 11.23 -8.12
N ILE A 188 -1.30 11.37 -8.40
CA ILE A 188 -1.88 11.26 -9.75
C ILE A 188 -1.41 12.41 -10.65
N LEU A 189 -1.36 13.65 -10.14
CA LEU A 189 -0.95 14.82 -10.92
C LEU A 189 0.56 14.82 -11.25
N ASP A 190 1.37 14.33 -10.32
CA ASP A 190 2.83 14.21 -10.47
C ASP A 190 3.23 13.02 -11.35
N SER A 191 2.27 12.24 -11.83
CA SER A 191 2.46 10.94 -12.45
C SER A 191 2.88 10.98 -13.94
N ARG A 192 3.59 12.04 -14.34
CA ARG A 192 3.98 12.29 -15.74
C ARG A 192 4.84 11.16 -16.32
#